data_AF-A0A9E2Q0A0-F1
#
_entry.id   AF-A0A9E2Q0A0-F1
#
_cell.length_a   1.000
_cell.length_b   1.000
_cell.length_c   1.000
_cell.angle_alpha   90.00
_cell.angle_beta   90.00
_cell.angle_gamma   90.00
#
_symmetry.space_group_name_H-M   'P 1'
#
loop_
_entity.id
_entity.type
_entity.pdbx_description
1 polymer ?
#
loop_
_entity_poly.entity_id
_entity_poly.type
_entity_poly.pdbx_seq_one_letter_code
_entity_poly.pdbx_strand_id
1 'polypeptide(L)'
;MTNKIILNDAFKYNNIDQDKILPPEETVKQFKEKLKKIDLDILEDTVRIDNGRLDIPVYFSICGNDAYALTGTKKQMGKGGTPQQAEASAVMELAERFSFFSFRNNPENF
;
A
#
# COMPACT_ATOMS: atom_id res chain seq x y z
N MET A 1 29.97 12.75 1.57
CA MET A 1 29.86 12.30 2.98
C MET A 1 29.30 10.90 2.97
N THR A 2 30.03 9.91 3.47
CA THR A 2 29.51 8.54 3.62
C THR A 2 28.79 8.43 4.95
N ASN A 3 27.47 8.59 4.94
CA ASN A 3 26.65 8.32 6.12
C ASN A 3 26.77 6.84 6.47
N LYS A 4 27.08 6.53 7.73
CA LYS A 4 27.14 5.16 8.23
C LYS A 4 25.73 4.59 8.30
N ILE A 5 25.40 3.63 7.44
CA ILE A 5 24.13 2.89 7.53
C ILE A 5 24.25 1.88 8.68
N ILE A 6 23.32 1.95 9.63
CA ILE A 6 23.20 0.99 10.73
C ILE A 6 21.89 0.23 10.51
N LEU A 7 21.98 -1.08 10.32
CA LEU A 7 20.82 -1.95 10.26
C LEU A 7 20.44 -2.38 11.68
N ASN A 8 19.17 -2.23 12.03
CA ASN A 8 18.62 -2.68 13.31
C ASN A 8 17.64 -3.84 13.05
N ASP A 9 17.47 -4.69 14.06
CA ASP A 9 16.46 -5.74 14.01
C ASP A 9 15.05 -5.16 13.92
N ALA A 10 14.18 -5.83 13.17
CA ALA A 10 12.76 -5.49 13.03
C ALA A 10 11.92 -6.74 13.31
N PHE A 11 11.48 -6.90 14.56
CA PHE A 11 10.72 -8.07 14.99
C PHE A 11 9.28 -8.02 14.47
N LYS A 12 8.77 -9.16 14.00
CA LYS A 12 7.37 -9.32 13.60
C LYS A 12 6.50 -9.41 14.85
N TYR A 13 5.50 -8.54 14.96
CA TYR A 13 4.57 -8.49 16.10
C TYR A 13 3.13 -8.82 15.71
N ASN A 14 2.76 -8.67 14.43
CA ASN A 14 1.50 -9.14 13.90
C ASN A 14 1.75 -10.48 13.20
N ASN A 15 1.50 -11.56 13.95
CA ASN A 15 1.84 -12.95 13.63
C ASN A 15 0.60 -13.85 13.41
N ILE A 16 -0.61 -13.31 13.56
CA ILE A 16 -1.84 -14.00 13.20
C ILE A 16 -2.09 -13.77 11.70
N ASP A 17 -2.02 -14.84 10.90
CA ASP A 17 -2.24 -14.87 9.44
C ASP A 17 -1.28 -14.04 8.58
N GLN A 18 -0.43 -13.23 9.21
CA GLN A 18 0.59 -12.42 8.55
C GLN A 18 1.90 -12.44 9.31
N ASP A 19 2.94 -11.97 8.64
CA ASP A 19 4.31 -11.93 9.15
C ASP A 19 4.81 -10.47 9.12
N LYS A 20 4.13 -9.58 9.85
CA LYS A 20 4.31 -8.12 9.75
C LYS A 20 4.82 -7.50 11.05
N ILE A 21 5.60 -6.44 10.91
CA ILE A 21 6.15 -5.64 12.02
C ILE A 21 5.11 -4.69 12.64
N LEU A 22 4.04 -4.39 11.90
CA LEU A 22 2.96 -3.49 12.30
C LEU A 22 1.60 -4.17 12.07
N PRO A 23 0.58 -3.81 12.87
CA PRO A 23 -0.82 -4.12 12.55
C PRO A 23 -1.25 -3.53 11.20
N PRO A 24 -2.23 -4.14 10.51
CA PRO A 24 -2.71 -3.65 9.23
C PRO A 24 -3.34 -2.25 9.33
N GLU A 25 -4.06 -1.94 10.41
CA GLU A 25 -4.68 -0.64 10.66
C GLU A 25 -3.63 0.47 10.77
N GLU A 26 -2.56 0.19 11.51
CA GLU A 26 -1.44 1.12 11.67
C GLU A 26 -0.68 1.32 10.36
N THR A 27 -0.57 0.26 9.54
CA THR A 27 0.01 0.36 8.19
C THR A 27 -0.81 1.30 7.30
N VAL A 28 -2.13 1.12 7.24
CA VAL A 28 -3.03 1.98 6.45
C VAL A 28 -3.00 3.43 6.95
N LYS A 29 -3.03 3.62 8.28
CA LYS A 29 -2.94 4.95 8.90
C LYS A 29 -1.64 5.66 8.52
N GLN A 30 -0.49 5.03 8.74
CA GLN A 30 0.81 5.61 8.40
C GLN A 30 0.95 5.89 6.91
N PHE A 31 0.39 5.01 6.06
CA PHE A 31 0.36 5.24 4.62
C PHE A 31 -0.40 6.53 4.28
N LYS A 32 -1.65 6.66 4.75
CA LYS A 32 -2.49 7.86 4.52
C LYS A 32 -1.85 9.13 5.09
N GLU A 33 -1.22 9.07 6.26
CA GLU A 33 -0.50 10.20 6.86
C GLU A 33 0.74 10.61 6.05
N LYS A 34 1.52 9.65 5.55
CA LYS A 34 2.70 9.92 4.73
C LYS A 34 2.31 10.60 3.42
N LEU A 35 1.26 10.12 2.73
CA LEU A 35 0.77 10.74 1.49
C LEU A 35 0.39 12.21 1.69
N LYS A 36 -0.35 12.52 2.76
CA LYS A 36 -0.70 13.91 3.10
C LYS A 36 0.52 14.77 3.39
N LYS A 37 1.52 14.21 4.08
CA LYS A 37 2.74 14.95 4.44
C LYS A 37 3.59 15.33 3.22
N ILE A 38 3.58 14.52 2.17
CA ILE A 38 4.38 14.74 0.96
C ILE A 38 3.53 15.27 -0.21
N ASP A 39 2.25 15.58 0.03
CA ASP A 39 1.29 16.05 -0.97
C ASP A 39 1.25 15.16 -2.23
N LEU A 40 1.04 13.85 -2.02
CA LEU A 40 1.02 12.85 -3.09
C LEU A 40 -0.37 12.22 -3.25
N ASP A 41 -1.00 12.47 -4.39
CA ASP A 41 -2.36 12.03 -4.71
C ASP A 41 -2.37 10.69 -5.45
N ILE A 42 -1.96 9.62 -4.76
CA ILE A 42 -1.98 8.26 -5.32
C ILE A 42 -3.20 7.44 -4.88
N LEU A 43 -3.88 7.82 -3.80
CA LEU A 43 -5.04 7.11 -3.25
C LEU A 43 -6.23 8.06 -3.13
N GLU A 44 -7.30 7.80 -3.88
CA GLU A 44 -8.57 8.53 -3.77
C GLU A 44 -9.45 7.94 -2.66
N ASP A 45 -9.70 6.63 -2.69
CA ASP A 45 -10.56 5.95 -1.72
C ASP A 45 -10.23 4.45 -1.59
N THR A 46 -10.74 3.83 -0.53
CA THR A 46 -10.67 2.38 -0.27
C THR A 46 -12.07 1.81 -0.09
N VAL A 47 -12.48 0.91 -0.98
CA VAL A 47 -13.85 0.38 -1.05
C VAL A 47 -13.85 -1.14 -0.87
N ARG A 48 -14.64 -1.65 0.08
CA ARG A 48 -14.89 -3.09 0.23
C ARG A 48 -15.83 -3.60 -0.85
N ILE A 49 -15.48 -4.70 -1.52
CA ILE A 49 -16.21 -5.20 -2.71
C ILE A 49 -16.60 -6.68 -2.65
N ASP A 50 -16.26 -7.40 -1.58
CA ASP A 50 -16.75 -8.76 -1.40
C ASP A 50 -18.27 -8.80 -1.16
N ASN A 51 -18.92 -9.85 -1.67
CA ASN A 51 -20.37 -10.02 -1.67
C ASN A 51 -20.86 -11.15 -0.74
N GLY A 52 -20.00 -11.63 0.17
CA GLY A 52 -20.34 -12.70 1.12
C GLY A 52 -20.41 -14.11 0.52
N ARG A 53 -20.03 -14.32 -0.76
CA ARG A 53 -20.03 -15.68 -1.35
C ARG A 53 -19.03 -16.63 -0.67
N LEU A 54 -17.88 -16.10 -0.26
CA LEU A 54 -16.79 -16.87 0.36
C LEU A 54 -16.42 -16.34 1.75
N ASP A 55 -17.07 -15.26 2.21
CA ASP A 55 -16.72 -14.52 3.43
C ASP A 55 -15.23 -14.14 3.55
N ILE A 56 -14.55 -13.96 2.41
CA ILE A 56 -13.17 -13.46 2.33
C ILE A 56 -13.21 -11.98 1.96
N PRO A 57 -12.72 -11.08 2.84
CA PRO A 57 -12.66 -9.65 2.57
C PRO A 57 -11.83 -9.30 1.33
N VAL A 58 -12.38 -8.44 0.47
CA VAL A 58 -11.70 -7.91 -0.71
C VAL A 58 -11.94 -6.41 -0.80
N TYR A 59 -10.87 -5.64 -1.05
CA TYR A 59 -10.92 -4.19 -1.19
C TYR A 59 -10.39 -3.76 -2.55
N PHE A 60 -10.95 -2.66 -3.06
CA PHE A 60 -10.30 -1.81 -4.04
C PHE A 60 -9.60 -0.65 -3.34
N SER A 61 -8.42 -0.29 -3.82
CA SER A 61 -7.86 1.05 -3.66
C SER A 61 -8.06 1.81 -4.97
N ILE A 62 -8.81 2.91 -4.94
CA ILE A 62 -9.07 3.74 -6.10
C ILE A 62 -7.87 4.66 -6.30
N CYS A 63 -7.32 4.66 -7.51
CA CYS A 63 -6.11 5.42 -7.82
C CYS A 63 -6.44 6.92 -7.86
N GLY A 64 -5.70 7.71 -7.07
CA GLY A 64 -5.68 9.16 -7.19
C GLY A 64 -5.03 9.63 -8.50
N ASN A 65 -5.00 10.94 -8.73
CA ASN A 65 -4.59 11.50 -10.01
C ASN A 65 -3.14 11.15 -10.38
N ASP A 66 -2.22 11.19 -9.42
CA ASP A 66 -0.80 10.90 -9.66
C ASP A 66 -0.58 9.43 -9.99
N ALA A 67 -1.29 8.54 -9.28
CA ALA A 67 -1.23 7.12 -9.58
C ALA A 67 -1.79 6.81 -10.96
N TYR A 68 -2.96 7.35 -11.30
CA TYR A 68 -3.58 7.12 -12.60
C TYR A 68 -2.70 7.64 -13.75
N ALA A 69 -2.14 8.85 -13.60
CA ALA A 69 -1.26 9.45 -14.61
C ALA A 69 -0.02 8.60 -14.87
N LEU A 70 0.54 7.98 -13.82
CA LEU A 70 1.76 7.20 -13.92
C LEU A 70 1.54 5.75 -14.35
N THR A 71 0.53 5.08 -13.80
CA THR A 71 0.33 3.63 -13.99
C THR A 71 -0.73 3.30 -15.04
N GLY A 72 -1.60 4.25 -15.40
CA GLY A 72 -2.73 4.04 -16.32
C GLY A 72 -3.86 3.19 -15.74
N THR A 73 -3.77 2.73 -14.50
CA THR A 73 -4.78 1.88 -13.85
C THR A 73 -5.69 2.72 -12.96
N LYS A 74 -7.00 2.43 -12.95
CA LYS A 74 -7.97 3.16 -12.10
C LYS A 74 -8.05 2.65 -10.66
N LYS A 75 -7.57 1.43 -10.39
CA LYS A 75 -7.67 0.79 -9.08
C LYS A 75 -6.69 -0.36 -8.92
N GLN A 76 -6.36 -0.70 -7.68
CA GLN A 76 -5.68 -1.95 -7.29
C GLN A 76 -6.59 -2.82 -6.41
N MET A 77 -6.19 -4.06 -6.16
CA MET A 77 -6.99 -5.01 -5.39
C MET A 77 -6.24 -5.51 -4.16
N GLY A 78 -6.93 -5.59 -3.04
CA GLY A 78 -6.41 -6.17 -1.80
C GLY A 78 -7.30 -7.28 -1.28
N LYS A 79 -6.67 -8.26 -0.63
CA LYS A 79 -7.34 -9.40 0.00
C LYS A 79 -6.68 -9.73 1.33
N GLY A 80 -7.44 -10.31 2.25
CA GLY A 80 -6.94 -10.65 3.57
C GLY A 80 -7.93 -11.51 4.37
N GLY A 81 -7.45 -12.15 5.44
CA GLY A 81 -8.29 -12.89 6.37
C GLY A 81 -9.22 -11.99 7.20
N THR A 82 -8.89 -10.70 7.33
CA THR A 82 -9.72 -9.68 7.98
C THR A 82 -9.96 -8.48 7.06
N PRO A 83 -11.01 -7.67 7.30
CA PRO A 83 -11.24 -6.45 6.54
C PRO A 83 -10.05 -5.48 6.54
N GLN A 84 -9.40 -5.32 7.68
CA GLN A 84 -8.26 -4.42 7.85
C GLN A 84 -7.04 -4.92 7.09
N GLN A 85 -6.83 -6.25 7.08
CA GLN A 85 -5.78 -6.88 6.29
C GLN A 85 -6.01 -6.70 4.79
N ALA A 86 -7.25 -6.84 4.32
CA ALA A 86 -7.60 -6.66 2.92
C ALA A 86 -7.43 -5.20 2.47
N GLU A 87 -7.83 -4.22 3.30
CA GLU A 87 -7.59 -2.80 3.05
C GLU A 87 -6.08 -2.51 2.97
N ALA A 88 -5.30 -2.98 3.95
CA ALA A 88 -3.84 -2.83 3.96
C ALA A 88 -3.19 -3.42 2.70
N SER A 89 -3.65 -4.59 2.25
CA SER A 89 -3.20 -5.20 1.01
C SER A 89 -3.48 -4.31 -0.21
N ALA A 90 -4.66 -3.69 -0.29
CA ALA A 90 -5.05 -2.87 -1.43
C ALA A 90 -4.21 -1.59 -1.53
N VAL A 91 -3.97 -0.91 -0.40
CA VAL A 91 -3.19 0.34 -0.39
C VAL A 91 -1.69 0.08 -0.57
N MET A 92 -1.17 -1.04 -0.07
CA MET A 92 0.24 -1.38 -0.26
C MET A 92 0.54 -1.87 -1.67
N GLU A 93 -0.39 -2.54 -2.36
CA GLU A 93 -0.25 -2.85 -3.79
C GLU A 93 -0.17 -1.55 -4.61
N LEU A 94 -1.03 -0.58 -4.33
CA LEU A 94 -0.97 0.76 -4.93
C LEU A 94 0.38 1.45 -4.72
N ALA A 95 0.88 1.43 -3.49
CA ALA A 95 2.19 1.98 -3.16
C ALA A 95 3.32 1.30 -3.94
N GLU A 96 3.29 -0.04 -4.02
CA GLU A 96 4.27 -0.83 -4.77
C GLU A 96 4.26 -0.48 -6.26
N ARG A 97 3.08 -0.50 -6.90
CA ARG A 97 2.92 -0.20 -8.32
C ARG A 97 3.40 1.21 -8.64
N PHE A 98 2.96 2.20 -7.86
CA PHE A 98 3.38 3.59 -8.05
C PHE A 98 4.90 3.73 -7.93
N SER A 99 5.50 3.16 -6.89
CA SER A 99 6.96 3.22 -6.66
C SER A 99 7.73 2.57 -7.80
N PHE A 100 7.28 1.40 -8.27
CA PHE A 100 7.91 0.70 -9.39
C PHE A 100 7.86 1.52 -10.69
N PHE A 101 6.69 2.02 -11.07
CA PHE A 101 6.56 2.79 -12.31
C PHE A 101 7.27 4.15 -12.22
N SER A 102 7.31 4.76 -11.03
CA SER A 102 8.02 6.02 -10.80
C SER A 102 9.53 5.83 -11.02
N PHE A 103 10.07 4.73 -10.49
CA PHE A 103 11.47 4.37 -10.70
C PHE A 103 11.75 4.01 -12.16
N ARG A 104 10.96 3.10 -12.75
CA ARG A 104 11.17 2.61 -14.12
C ARG A 104 11.05 3.69 -15.18
N ASN A 105 10.13 4.65 -15.01
CA ASN A 105 9.85 5.66 -16.01
C ASN A 105 10.78 6.88 -15.92
N ASN A 106 11.67 6.93 -14.93
CA ASN A 106 12.71 7.96 -14.85
C ASN A 106 14.02 7.45 -15.50
N PRO A 107 14.44 7.99 -16.67
CA PRO A 107 15.65 7.58 -17.35
C PRO A 107 16.94 7.82 -16.55
N GLU A 108 16.96 8.76 -15.59
CA GLU A 108 18.15 9.06 -14.77
C GLU A 108 18.56 7.91 -13.83
N ASN A 109 17.70 6.90 -13.67
CA ASN A 109 17.98 5.73 -12.85
C ASN A 109 18.85 4.67 -13.55
N PHE A 110 19.17 4.84 -14.85
CA PHE A 110 19.91 3.89 -15.69
C PHE A 110 21.04 4.56 -16.48
#